data_AF-A0A8C9Z887-F1
#
_entry.id   AF-A0A8C9Z887-F1
#
_cell.length_a   1.000
_cell.length_b   1.000
_cell.length_c   1.000
_cell.angle_alpha   90.00
_cell.angle_beta   90.00
_cell.angle_gamma   90.00
#
_symmetry.space_group_name_H-M   'P 1'
#
loop_
_entity.id
_entity.type
_entity.pdbx_description
1 polymer ?
#
loop_
_entity_poly.entity_id
_entity_poly.type
_entity_poly.pdbx_seq_one_letter_code
_entity_poly.pdbx_strand_id
1 'polypeptide(L)'
;IERCCIFTALLFRQNSEICLLQGLVGFHANSSSSAPLCVSNHHREALMDVELLLSVLMFLRLYLVHRAILLHSKVLLSASYRSIGSLNNINFTFRFVLKILMNKYPARTLLVFILFFWLTASWMLTLCERQTKEMTGRMDTAMWLIAITFLTVGYGDVAPKTSCGKAVCVFTGVMGVACTAMLVAVVTKMLALNKGEKHVHFFMLDIQISKRVRRGNDMQQRAAGQSRARSRCVDEKVSIYGRAFYQVSYPATQIIYFLLRKSS
;
A
#
# COMPACT_ATOMS: atom_id res chain seq x y z
N ILE A 1 -9.28 -18.26 -13.28
CA ILE A 1 -8.13 -17.40 -13.64
C ILE A 1 -7.62 -17.86 -15.00
N GLU A 2 -7.17 -19.11 -15.15
CA GLU A 2 -6.77 -19.70 -16.44
C GLU A 2 -7.74 -19.40 -17.59
N ARG A 3 -9.04 -19.72 -17.43
CA ARG A 3 -10.03 -19.51 -18.50
C ARG A 3 -10.28 -18.03 -18.86
N CYS A 4 -10.10 -17.08 -17.94
CA CYS A 4 -10.22 -15.65 -18.24
C CYS A 4 -8.94 -15.08 -18.87
N CYS A 5 -7.77 -15.51 -18.42
CA CYS A 5 -6.51 -15.14 -19.07
C CYS A 5 -6.48 -15.68 -20.50
N ILE A 6 -6.92 -16.92 -20.73
CA ILE A 6 -7.05 -17.51 -22.07
C ILE A 6 -8.05 -16.73 -22.92
N PHE A 7 -9.23 -16.36 -22.40
CA PHE A 7 -10.21 -15.58 -23.17
C PHE A 7 -9.73 -14.16 -23.49
N THR A 8 -9.05 -13.50 -22.55
CA THR A 8 -8.48 -12.16 -22.78
C THR A 8 -7.31 -12.23 -23.76
N ALA A 9 -6.45 -13.25 -23.64
CA ALA A 9 -5.36 -13.52 -24.59
C ALA A 9 -5.87 -13.92 -25.97
N LEU A 10 -7.00 -14.64 -26.07
CA LEU A 10 -7.64 -15.00 -27.35
C LEU A 10 -8.30 -13.80 -28.02
N LEU A 11 -9.01 -12.95 -27.27
CA LEU A 11 -9.53 -11.69 -27.80
C LEU A 11 -8.39 -10.76 -28.25
N PHE A 12 -7.30 -10.73 -27.49
CA PHE A 12 -6.10 -9.97 -27.85
C PHE A 12 -5.41 -10.51 -29.10
N ARG A 13 -5.26 -11.84 -29.21
CA ARG A 13 -4.72 -12.53 -30.39
C ARG A 13 -5.59 -12.26 -31.63
N GLN A 14 -6.91 -12.35 -31.48
CA GLN A 14 -7.85 -12.11 -32.56
C GLN A 14 -7.84 -10.63 -33.00
N ASN A 15 -7.75 -9.68 -32.07
CA ASN A 15 -7.61 -8.25 -32.39
C ASN A 15 -6.26 -7.93 -33.04
N SER A 16 -5.18 -8.61 -32.64
CA SER A 16 -3.87 -8.47 -33.26
C SER A 16 -3.82 -9.01 -34.69
N GLU A 17 -4.52 -10.12 -34.96
CA GLU A 17 -4.63 -10.67 -36.32
C GLU A 17 -5.52 -9.80 -37.22
N ILE A 18 -6.60 -9.23 -36.70
CA ILE A 18 -7.45 -8.28 -37.44
C ILE A 18 -6.66 -7.02 -37.83
N CYS A 19 -5.85 -6.49 -36.92
CA CYS A 19 -5.03 -5.29 -37.18
C CYS A 19 -3.85 -5.58 -38.13
N LEU A 20 -3.26 -6.79 -38.07
CA LEU A 20 -2.27 -7.25 -39.05
C LEU A 20 -2.88 -7.48 -40.44
N LEU A 21 -4.09 -8.04 -40.50
CA LEU A 21 -4.83 -8.21 -41.76
C LEU A 21 -5.20 -6.87 -42.39
N GLN A 22 -5.65 -5.88 -41.61
CA GLN A 22 -5.90 -4.52 -42.13
C GLN A 22 -4.61 -3.81 -42.59
N GLY A 23 -3.50 -4.00 -41.88
CA GLY A 23 -2.17 -3.52 -42.30
C GLY A 23 -1.66 -4.18 -43.60
N LEU A 24 -1.97 -5.46 -43.81
CA LEU A 24 -1.64 -6.21 -45.04
C LEU A 24 -2.55 -5.83 -46.22
N VAL A 25 -3.85 -5.63 -45.98
CA VAL A 25 -4.81 -5.16 -47.00
C VAL A 25 -4.47 -3.74 -47.49
N GLY A 26 -3.96 -2.88 -46.60
CA GLY A 26 -3.43 -1.55 -46.99
C GLY A 26 -2.15 -1.60 -47.85
N PHE A 27 -1.42 -2.72 -47.85
CA PHE A 27 -0.20 -2.90 -48.66
C PHE A 27 -0.48 -3.49 -50.05
N HIS A 28 -1.64 -4.12 -50.25
CA HIS A 28 -1.98 -4.83 -51.49
C HIS A 28 -2.83 -4.00 -52.48
N ALA A 29 -3.08 -2.73 -52.19
CA ALA A 29 -3.82 -1.82 -53.07
C ALA A 29 -2.92 -1.09 -54.10
N ASN A 30 -1.68 -1.54 -54.35
CA ASN A 30 -0.76 -0.86 -55.25
C ASN A 30 -0.10 -1.82 -56.25
N SER A 31 -0.91 -2.38 -57.14
CA SER A 31 -0.43 -3.06 -58.35
C SER A 31 -1.35 -2.81 -59.54
N SER A 32 -1.60 -1.53 -59.85
CA SER A 32 -1.82 -1.09 -61.23
C SER A 32 -1.86 0.44 -61.31
N SER A 33 -1.14 0.96 -62.30
CA SER A 33 -1.12 2.35 -62.78
C SER A 33 -0.22 3.36 -62.07
N SER A 34 0.84 3.66 -62.81
CA SER A 34 1.75 4.79 -62.75
C SER A 34 1.03 6.15 -62.76
N ALA A 35 1.17 6.93 -61.67
CA ALA A 35 0.96 8.38 -61.61
C ALA A 35 1.65 8.97 -60.35
N PRO A 36 2.10 10.24 -60.35
CA PRO A 36 3.11 10.76 -59.43
C PRO A 36 2.59 10.97 -57.99
N LEU A 37 3.51 10.78 -57.04
CA LEU A 37 3.40 10.99 -55.59
C LEU A 37 2.87 12.39 -55.21
N CYS A 38 1.55 12.53 -54.99
CA CYS A 38 0.94 13.67 -54.27
C CYS A 38 -0.35 13.28 -53.52
N VAL A 39 -0.55 11.98 -53.22
CA VAL A 39 -1.67 11.51 -52.40
C VAL A 39 -1.10 10.81 -51.17
N SER A 40 -1.70 11.12 -50.00
CA SER A 40 -1.63 10.31 -48.77
C SER A 40 -0.70 10.77 -47.63
N ASN A 41 -0.76 12.06 -47.23
CA ASN A 41 -0.59 12.41 -45.80
C ASN A 41 -1.97 12.50 -45.12
N HIS A 42 -2.91 13.21 -45.75
CA HIS A 42 -4.26 13.40 -45.19
C HIS A 42 -5.05 12.08 -45.04
N HIS A 43 -4.84 11.14 -45.96
CA HIS A 43 -5.50 9.82 -45.91
C HIS A 43 -4.85 8.89 -44.86
N ARG A 44 -3.55 9.08 -44.58
CA ARG A 44 -2.79 8.31 -43.59
C ARG A 44 -3.13 8.73 -42.16
N GLU A 45 -3.30 10.03 -41.92
CA GLU A 45 -3.78 10.54 -40.64
C GLU A 45 -5.24 10.13 -40.38
N ALA A 46 -6.12 10.26 -41.37
CA ALA A 46 -7.51 9.82 -41.23
C ALA A 46 -7.63 8.31 -40.98
N LEU A 47 -6.75 7.49 -41.60
CA LEU A 47 -6.72 6.04 -41.34
C LEU A 47 -6.26 5.73 -39.92
N MET A 48 -5.25 6.44 -39.41
CA MET A 48 -4.77 6.30 -38.03
C MET A 48 -5.82 6.71 -37.01
N ASP A 49 -6.55 7.80 -37.25
CA ASP A 49 -7.65 8.24 -36.38
C ASP A 49 -8.80 7.24 -36.37
N VAL A 50 -9.12 6.65 -37.52
CA VAL A 50 -10.14 5.61 -37.63
C VAL A 50 -9.69 4.31 -36.96
N GLU A 51 -8.42 3.90 -37.10
CA GLU A 51 -7.85 2.75 -36.38
C GLU A 51 -7.84 2.99 -34.87
N LEU A 52 -7.49 4.20 -34.42
CA LEU A 52 -7.53 4.59 -33.01
C LEU A 52 -8.97 4.57 -32.48
N LEU A 53 -9.93 5.12 -33.21
CA LEU A 53 -11.34 5.11 -32.86
C LEU A 53 -11.90 3.68 -32.79
N LEU A 54 -11.62 2.85 -33.80
CA LEU A 54 -11.99 1.43 -33.85
C LEU A 54 -11.37 0.67 -32.69
N SER A 55 -10.09 0.91 -32.39
CA SER A 55 -9.42 0.28 -31.26
C SER A 55 -10.10 0.66 -29.95
N VAL A 56 -10.36 1.96 -29.69
CA VAL A 56 -11.10 2.43 -28.50
C VAL A 56 -12.48 1.79 -28.40
N LEU A 57 -13.20 1.63 -29.52
CA LEU A 57 -14.49 0.91 -29.55
C LEU A 57 -14.34 -0.60 -29.27
N MET A 58 -13.23 -1.24 -29.66
CA MET A 58 -12.95 -2.62 -29.26
C MET A 58 -12.58 -2.71 -27.77
N PHE A 59 -11.88 -1.71 -27.23
CA PHE A 59 -11.63 -1.58 -25.80
C PHE A 59 -12.91 -1.26 -25.01
N LEU A 60 -13.94 -0.64 -25.61
CA LEU A 60 -15.25 -0.52 -24.97
C LEU A 60 -15.86 -1.90 -24.66
N ARG A 61 -15.58 -2.93 -25.47
CA ARG A 61 -16.02 -4.31 -25.19
C ARG A 61 -15.32 -4.94 -24.00
N LEU A 62 -14.17 -4.43 -23.56
CA LEU A 62 -13.51 -4.87 -22.34
C LEU A 62 -14.34 -4.59 -21.08
N TYR A 63 -15.24 -3.61 -21.11
CA TYR A 63 -16.26 -3.44 -20.08
C TYR A 63 -17.16 -4.68 -19.93
N LEU A 64 -17.50 -5.34 -21.06
CA LEU A 64 -18.28 -6.59 -21.05
C LEU A 64 -17.47 -7.74 -20.47
N VAL A 65 -16.16 -7.80 -20.71
CA VAL A 65 -15.25 -8.81 -20.12
C VAL A 65 -15.14 -8.61 -18.61
N HIS A 66 -14.95 -7.38 -18.14
CA HIS A 66 -14.93 -7.07 -16.72
C HIS A 66 -16.27 -7.41 -16.05
N ARG A 67 -17.40 -7.10 -16.71
CA ARG A 67 -18.74 -7.52 -16.28
C ARG A 67 -18.90 -9.05 -16.26
N ALA A 68 -18.35 -9.77 -17.24
CA ALA A 68 -18.38 -11.22 -17.31
C ALA A 68 -17.50 -11.87 -16.22
N ILE A 69 -16.32 -11.32 -15.92
CA ILE A 69 -15.46 -11.76 -14.82
C ILE A 69 -16.18 -11.62 -13.48
N LEU A 70 -16.88 -10.49 -13.27
CA LEU A 70 -17.72 -10.27 -12.09
C LEU A 70 -18.86 -11.29 -12.04
N LEU A 71 -19.58 -11.49 -13.15
CA LEU A 71 -20.72 -12.41 -13.25
C LEU A 71 -20.34 -13.89 -13.07
N HIS A 72 -19.15 -14.28 -13.53
CA HIS A 72 -18.63 -15.65 -13.41
C HIS A 72 -18.12 -15.96 -11.98
N SER A 73 -18.02 -14.96 -11.10
CA SER A 73 -17.80 -15.25 -9.69
C SER A 73 -19.09 -15.86 -9.12
N LYS A 74 -19.03 -17.16 -8.78
CA LYS A 74 -20.14 -17.95 -8.19
C LYS A 74 -20.79 -17.26 -6.96
N VAL A 75 -20.09 -16.29 -6.36
CA VAL A 75 -20.53 -15.44 -5.25
C VAL A 75 -21.74 -14.56 -5.58
N LEU A 76 -21.88 -14.05 -6.81
CA LEU A 76 -22.97 -13.12 -7.18
C LEU A 76 -24.18 -13.80 -7.82
N LEU A 77 -23.98 -15.01 -8.36
CA LEU A 77 -25.02 -15.79 -9.02
C LEU A 77 -25.76 -16.75 -8.08
N SER A 78 -25.38 -16.80 -6.81
CA SER A 78 -26.03 -17.66 -5.83
C SER A 78 -27.47 -17.16 -5.60
N ALA A 79 -28.46 -18.05 -5.76
CA ALA A 79 -29.89 -17.74 -5.60
C ALA A 79 -30.19 -16.98 -4.30
N SER A 80 -29.43 -17.24 -3.23
CA SER A 80 -29.51 -16.54 -1.94
C SER A 80 -29.26 -15.02 -2.04
N TYR A 81 -28.23 -14.57 -2.78
CA TYR A 81 -27.96 -13.13 -2.88
C TYR A 81 -29.07 -12.39 -3.64
N ARG A 82 -29.62 -13.02 -4.70
CA ARG A 82 -30.71 -12.46 -5.49
C ARG A 82 -32.01 -12.36 -4.69
N SER A 83 -32.32 -13.39 -3.91
CA SER A 83 -33.49 -13.41 -3.00
C SER A 83 -33.37 -12.36 -1.89
N ILE A 84 -32.22 -12.31 -1.21
CA ILE A 84 -31.99 -11.35 -0.11
C ILE A 84 -32.01 -9.90 -0.61
N GLY A 85 -31.50 -9.61 -1.82
CA GLY A 85 -31.54 -8.26 -2.37
C GLY A 85 -32.92 -7.81 -2.86
N SER A 86 -33.79 -8.73 -3.31
CA SER A 86 -35.19 -8.36 -3.64
C SER A 86 -36.00 -8.10 -2.38
N LEU A 87 -35.75 -8.84 -1.29
CA LEU A 87 -36.36 -8.59 0.02
C LEU A 87 -35.99 -7.21 0.60
N ASN A 88 -34.80 -6.70 0.26
CA ASN A 88 -34.31 -5.40 0.74
C ASN A 88 -34.46 -4.26 -0.27
N ASN A 89 -35.15 -4.46 -1.41
CA ASN A 89 -35.31 -3.45 -2.47
C ASN A 89 -33.98 -2.83 -2.95
N ILE A 90 -32.89 -3.60 -2.95
CA ILE A 90 -31.58 -3.10 -3.38
C ILE A 90 -31.39 -3.45 -4.85
N ASN A 91 -31.31 -2.43 -5.71
CA ASN A 91 -30.97 -2.62 -7.11
C ASN A 91 -29.52 -3.12 -7.24
N PHE A 92 -29.33 -4.30 -7.83
CA PHE A 92 -28.02 -4.90 -8.09
C PHE A 92 -27.27 -4.13 -9.18
N THR A 93 -26.70 -2.99 -8.80
CA THR A 93 -25.87 -2.16 -9.68
C THR A 93 -24.43 -2.66 -9.70
N PHE A 94 -23.72 -2.41 -10.81
CA PHE A 94 -22.31 -2.75 -10.96
C PHE A 94 -21.43 -2.17 -9.84
N ARG A 95 -21.72 -0.94 -9.40
CA ARG A 95 -20.97 -0.26 -8.32
C ARG A 95 -21.12 -0.96 -6.97
N PHE A 96 -22.29 -1.52 -6.69
CA PHE A 96 -22.54 -2.30 -5.47
C PHE A 96 -21.77 -3.63 -5.50
N VAL A 97 -21.82 -4.30 -6.65
CA VAL A 97 -21.12 -5.56 -6.90
C VAL A 97 -19.59 -5.39 -6.78
N LEU A 98 -19.04 -4.34 -7.39
CA LEU A 98 -17.61 -4.04 -7.30
C LEU A 98 -17.20 -3.76 -5.85
N LYS A 99 -18.00 -3.01 -5.08
CA LYS A 99 -17.75 -2.80 -3.64
C LYS A 99 -17.71 -4.12 -2.85
N ILE A 100 -18.63 -5.05 -3.11
CA ILE A 100 -18.66 -6.36 -2.43
C ILE A 100 -17.40 -7.17 -2.74
N LEU A 101 -17.04 -7.25 -4.03
CA LEU A 101 -15.88 -8.04 -4.44
C LEU A 101 -14.58 -7.47 -3.86
N MET A 102 -14.46 -6.14 -3.90
CA MET A 102 -13.34 -5.38 -3.36
C MET A 102 -13.22 -5.51 -1.83
N ASN A 103 -14.32 -5.76 -1.13
CA ASN A 103 -14.30 -6.01 0.31
C ASN A 103 -14.01 -7.48 0.66
N LYS A 104 -14.47 -8.44 -0.15
CA LYS A 104 -14.30 -9.88 0.12
C LYS A 104 -12.92 -10.40 -0.25
N TYR A 105 -12.42 -10.05 -1.45
CA TYR A 105 -11.10 -10.46 -1.95
C TYR A 105 -10.36 -9.26 -2.56
N PRO A 106 -9.92 -8.29 -1.73
CA PRO A 106 -9.35 -7.03 -2.22
C PRO A 106 -8.11 -7.23 -3.09
N ALA A 107 -7.13 -8.03 -2.62
CA ALA A 107 -5.86 -8.22 -3.30
C ALA A 107 -6.01 -8.93 -4.66
N ARG A 108 -6.80 -10.01 -4.72
CA ARG A 108 -7.05 -10.75 -5.97
C ARG A 108 -7.76 -9.90 -7.01
N THR A 109 -8.70 -9.06 -6.57
CA THR A 109 -9.46 -8.17 -7.46
C THR A 109 -8.57 -7.05 -8.01
N LEU A 110 -7.76 -6.44 -7.15
CA LEU A 110 -6.77 -5.43 -7.56
C LEU A 110 -5.75 -6.00 -8.56
N LEU A 111 -5.21 -7.19 -8.29
CA LEU A 111 -4.23 -7.83 -9.18
C LEU A 111 -4.81 -8.04 -10.59
N VAL A 112 -6.05 -8.55 -10.69
CA VAL A 112 -6.71 -8.75 -11.99
C VAL A 112 -6.94 -7.42 -12.70
N PHE A 113 -7.32 -6.36 -11.98
CA PHE A 113 -7.52 -5.02 -12.54
C PHE A 113 -6.21 -4.43 -13.07
N ILE A 114 -5.11 -4.55 -12.31
CA ILE A 114 -3.79 -4.04 -12.70
C ILE A 114 -3.26 -4.76 -13.94
N LEU A 115 -3.31 -6.10 -13.98
CA LEU A 115 -2.86 -6.87 -15.14
C LEU A 115 -3.63 -6.52 -16.40
N PHE A 116 -4.95 -6.36 -16.28
CA PHE A 116 -5.79 -5.95 -17.39
C PHE A 116 -5.41 -4.55 -17.88
N PHE A 117 -5.27 -3.61 -16.95
CA PHE A 117 -4.86 -2.24 -17.26
C PHE A 117 -3.51 -2.20 -17.98
N TRP A 118 -2.50 -2.92 -17.50
CA TRP A 118 -1.19 -3.04 -18.14
C TRP A 118 -1.27 -3.56 -19.58
N LEU A 119 -2.03 -4.63 -19.82
CA LEU A 119 -2.20 -5.18 -21.17
C LEU A 119 -2.89 -4.18 -22.10
N THR A 120 -3.92 -3.49 -21.62
CA THR A 120 -4.64 -2.48 -22.42
C THR A 120 -3.77 -1.25 -22.72
N ALA A 121 -3.06 -0.73 -21.73
CA ALA A 121 -2.21 0.46 -21.89
C ALA A 121 -0.98 0.15 -22.75
N SER A 122 -0.37 -1.03 -22.61
CA SER A 122 0.75 -1.47 -23.45
C SER A 122 0.34 -1.57 -24.93
N TRP A 123 -0.85 -2.14 -25.18
CA TRP A 123 -1.39 -2.20 -26.54
C TRP A 123 -1.69 -0.81 -27.11
N MET A 124 -2.34 0.06 -26.34
CA MET A 124 -2.62 1.43 -26.76
C MET A 124 -1.35 2.21 -27.07
N LEU A 125 -0.32 2.08 -26.23
CA LEU A 125 0.97 2.72 -26.44
C LEU A 125 1.66 2.21 -27.71
N THR A 126 1.62 0.89 -27.94
CA THR A 126 2.13 0.26 -29.16
C THR A 126 1.42 0.81 -30.40
N LEU A 127 0.10 0.98 -30.36
CA LEU A 127 -0.67 1.57 -31.46
C LEU A 127 -0.30 3.04 -31.71
N CYS A 128 -0.22 3.86 -30.65
CA CYS A 128 0.14 5.28 -30.77
C CYS A 128 1.56 5.45 -31.37
N GLU A 129 2.52 4.62 -30.97
CA GLU A 129 3.93 4.73 -31.37
C GLU A 129 4.30 3.85 -32.57
N ARG A 130 3.34 3.17 -33.20
CA ARG A 130 3.58 2.29 -34.37
C ARG A 130 4.09 3.04 -35.59
N GLN A 131 3.75 4.32 -35.73
CA GLN A 131 4.19 5.19 -36.82
C GLN A 131 5.66 5.64 -36.67
N THR A 132 6.16 5.68 -35.44
CA THR A 132 7.53 6.09 -35.13
C THR A 132 8.46 4.90 -35.35
N LYS A 133 9.48 5.02 -36.22
CA LYS A 133 10.51 3.97 -36.50
C LYS A 133 11.42 3.63 -35.30
N GLU A 134 11.07 4.11 -34.12
CA GLU A 134 11.85 4.04 -32.89
C GLU A 134 11.60 2.72 -32.14
N MET A 135 12.53 2.35 -31.26
CA MET A 135 12.43 1.15 -30.42
C MET A 135 11.20 1.14 -29.50
N THR A 136 10.53 2.28 -29.30
CA THR A 136 9.33 2.42 -28.46
C THR A 136 8.10 1.70 -29.03
N GLY A 137 8.04 1.49 -30.36
CA GLY A 137 6.90 0.85 -31.03
C GLY A 137 6.82 -0.68 -30.85
N ARG A 138 7.78 -1.31 -30.16
CA ARG A 138 7.73 -2.76 -29.88
C ARG A 138 6.95 -3.06 -28.59
N MET A 139 6.21 -4.17 -28.58
CA MET A 139 5.32 -4.54 -27.47
C MET A 139 6.06 -4.83 -26.16
N ASP A 140 7.28 -5.37 -26.22
CA ASP A 140 8.14 -5.64 -25.07
C ASP A 140 8.57 -4.33 -24.38
N THR A 141 9.02 -3.36 -25.18
CA THR A 141 9.41 -2.04 -24.69
C THR A 141 8.20 -1.24 -24.19
N ALA A 142 7.05 -1.33 -24.85
CA ALA A 142 5.81 -0.70 -24.39
C ALA A 142 5.32 -1.28 -23.05
N MET A 143 5.40 -2.60 -22.86
CA MET A 143 5.03 -3.24 -21.60
C MET A 143 5.95 -2.80 -20.45
N TRP A 144 7.27 -2.72 -20.71
CA TRP A 144 8.24 -2.18 -19.76
C TRP A 144 7.91 -0.72 -19.37
N LEU A 145 7.71 0.14 -20.37
CA LEU A 145 7.41 1.57 -20.18
C LEU A 145 6.12 1.78 -19.37
N ILE A 146 5.06 1.04 -19.68
CA ILE A 146 3.80 1.11 -18.92
C ILE A 146 3.99 0.63 -17.47
N ALA A 147 4.78 -0.43 -17.25
CA ALA A 147 5.04 -0.93 -15.91
C ALA A 147 5.76 0.11 -15.03
N ILE A 148 6.86 0.69 -15.52
CA ILE A 148 7.64 1.69 -14.77
C ILE A 148 6.85 3.00 -14.57
N THR A 149 5.98 3.36 -15.52
CA THR A 149 5.11 4.54 -15.42
C THR A 149 4.01 4.31 -14.38
N PHE A 150 3.40 3.13 -14.38
CA PHE A 150 2.37 2.76 -13.40
C PHE A 150 2.90 2.69 -11.98
N LEU A 151 4.12 2.17 -11.79
CA LEU A 151 4.81 2.18 -10.50
C LEU A 151 5.38 3.55 -10.14
N THR A 152 5.21 4.57 -11.00
CA THR A 152 5.74 5.92 -10.80
C THR A 152 7.26 5.97 -10.61
N VAL A 153 8.01 5.01 -11.20
CA VAL A 153 9.48 4.96 -11.16
C VAL A 153 10.08 5.91 -12.18
N GLY A 154 9.68 5.75 -13.45
CA GLY A 154 10.07 6.66 -14.55
C GLY A 154 11.58 6.79 -14.78
N TYR A 155 12.28 5.70 -15.15
CA TYR A 155 13.72 5.73 -15.43
C TYR A 155 14.14 6.72 -16.52
N GLY A 156 13.28 6.94 -17.52
CA GLY A 156 13.54 7.87 -18.63
C GLY A 156 14.43 7.31 -19.75
N ASP A 157 14.70 6.01 -19.74
CA ASP A 157 15.39 5.25 -20.79
C ASP A 157 14.61 5.22 -22.11
N VAL A 158 13.28 5.09 -21.99
CA VAL A 158 12.34 5.11 -23.12
C VAL A 158 11.19 6.06 -22.81
N ALA A 159 10.76 6.86 -23.78
CA ALA A 159 9.67 7.81 -23.61
C ALA A 159 8.85 7.98 -24.90
N PRO A 160 7.51 8.12 -24.81
CA PRO A 160 6.66 8.31 -25.98
C PRO A 160 6.98 9.65 -26.66
N LYS A 161 7.10 9.62 -27.98
CA LYS A 161 7.34 10.82 -28.78
C LYS A 161 6.03 11.43 -29.27
N THR A 162 5.02 10.60 -29.51
CA THR A 162 3.70 11.01 -29.99
C THR A 162 2.84 11.65 -28.90
N SER A 163 1.96 12.57 -29.29
CA SER A 163 0.99 13.19 -28.37
C SER A 163 0.01 12.16 -27.79
N CYS A 164 -0.39 11.17 -28.61
CA CYS A 164 -1.21 10.02 -28.20
C CYS A 164 -0.52 9.20 -27.10
N GLY A 165 0.75 8.81 -27.30
CA GLY A 165 1.51 8.03 -26.32
C GLY A 165 1.73 8.78 -25.01
N LYS A 166 1.98 10.10 -25.08
CA LYS A 166 2.07 10.96 -23.88
C LYS A 166 0.78 10.98 -23.09
N ALA A 167 -0.38 11.09 -23.75
CA ALA A 167 -1.68 11.02 -23.08
C ALA A 167 -1.87 9.67 -22.35
N VAL A 168 -1.56 8.55 -23.03
CA VAL A 168 -1.63 7.20 -22.43
C VAL A 168 -0.74 7.08 -21.19
N CYS A 169 0.49 7.61 -21.23
CA CYS A 169 1.39 7.63 -20.07
C CYS A 169 0.84 8.46 -18.91
N VAL A 170 0.24 9.63 -19.17
CA VAL A 170 -0.40 10.45 -18.11
C VAL A 170 -1.56 9.71 -17.46
N PHE A 171 -2.46 9.10 -18.26
CA PHE A 171 -3.55 8.29 -17.73
C PHE A 171 -3.04 7.09 -16.91
N THR A 172 -1.96 6.45 -17.37
CA THR A 172 -1.28 5.34 -16.68
C THR A 172 -0.75 5.77 -15.32
N GLY A 173 -0.12 6.94 -15.23
CA GLY A 173 0.38 7.49 -13.96
C GLY A 173 -0.75 7.78 -12.97
N VAL A 174 -1.83 8.45 -13.41
CA VAL A 174 -2.98 8.76 -12.55
C VAL A 174 -3.64 7.49 -12.01
N MET A 175 -3.83 6.47 -12.87
CA MET A 175 -4.38 5.19 -12.45
C MET A 175 -3.42 4.42 -11.52
N GLY A 176 -2.11 4.50 -11.76
CA GLY A 176 -1.09 3.95 -10.87
C GLY A 176 -1.21 4.47 -9.45
N VAL A 177 -1.28 5.80 -9.28
CA VAL A 177 -1.44 6.46 -7.97
C VAL A 177 -2.77 6.08 -7.30
N ALA A 178 -3.87 6.00 -8.06
CA ALA A 178 -5.15 5.55 -7.51
C ALA A 178 -5.08 4.10 -7.00
N CYS A 179 -4.41 3.22 -7.74
CA CYS A 179 -4.22 1.83 -7.35
C CYS A 179 -3.30 1.67 -6.14
N THR A 180 -2.22 2.44 -6.02
CA THR A 180 -1.34 2.40 -4.84
C THR A 180 -2.06 2.87 -3.59
N ALA A 181 -2.85 3.94 -3.66
CA ALA A 181 -3.69 4.40 -2.54
C ALA A 181 -4.65 3.31 -2.06
N MET A 182 -5.28 2.61 -3.01
CA MET A 182 -6.18 1.51 -2.69
C MET A 182 -5.44 0.30 -2.10
N LEU A 183 -4.25 -0.03 -2.60
CA LEU A 183 -3.41 -1.09 -2.06
C LEU A 183 -3.03 -0.80 -0.61
N VAL A 184 -2.64 0.43 -0.28
CA VAL A 184 -2.34 0.87 1.09
C VAL A 184 -3.56 0.63 2.00
N ALA A 185 -4.75 1.04 1.58
CA ALA A 185 -5.97 0.82 2.37
C ALA A 185 -6.26 -0.67 2.63
N VAL A 186 -5.95 -1.55 1.67
CA VAL A 186 -6.09 -3.00 1.83
C VAL A 186 -5.05 -3.55 2.80
N VAL A 187 -3.79 -3.14 2.66
CA VAL A 187 -2.70 -3.56 3.55
C VAL A 187 -2.99 -3.14 4.98
N THR A 188 -3.44 -1.90 5.20
CA THR A 188 -3.84 -1.42 6.54
C THR A 188 -4.94 -2.28 7.16
N LYS A 189 -5.94 -2.71 6.38
CA LYS A 189 -7.00 -3.59 6.88
C LYS A 189 -6.50 -4.99 7.22
N MET A 190 -5.54 -5.52 6.45
CA MET A 190 -4.96 -6.84 6.68
C MET A 190 -3.98 -6.87 7.86
N LEU A 191 -3.29 -5.75 8.11
CA LEU A 191 -2.40 -5.58 9.27
C LEU A 191 -3.17 -5.19 10.55
N ALA A 192 -4.44 -4.82 10.44
CA ALA A 192 -5.26 -4.52 11.59
C ALA A 192 -5.51 -5.80 12.39
N LEU A 193 -4.93 -5.85 13.60
CA LEU A 193 -5.10 -6.93 14.56
C LEU A 193 -6.59 -7.18 14.83
N ASN A 194 -6.97 -8.45 14.86
CA ASN A 194 -8.34 -8.82 15.19
C ASN A 194 -8.64 -8.49 16.66
N LYS A 195 -9.91 -8.39 17.03
CA LYS A 195 -10.32 -8.02 18.41
C LYS A 195 -9.70 -8.95 19.47
N GLY A 196 -9.60 -10.25 19.16
CA GLY A 196 -8.96 -11.24 20.03
C GLY A 196 -7.46 -11.06 20.17
N GLU A 197 -6.74 -10.87 19.06
CA GLU A 197 -5.29 -10.65 19.06
C GLU A 197 -4.91 -9.36 19.80
N LYS A 198 -5.70 -8.29 19.59
CA LYS A 198 -5.54 -7.03 20.30
C LYS A 198 -5.74 -7.20 21.81
N HIS A 199 -6.70 -8.01 22.23
CA HIS A 199 -6.94 -8.30 23.64
C HIS A 199 -5.75 -9.04 24.27
N VAL A 200 -5.23 -10.08 23.61
CA VAL A 200 -4.05 -10.82 24.07
C VAL A 200 -2.82 -9.92 24.14
N HIS A 201 -2.61 -9.07 23.13
CA HIS A 201 -1.51 -8.12 23.11
C HIS A 201 -1.62 -7.11 24.27
N PHE A 202 -2.81 -6.57 24.52
CA PHE A 202 -3.04 -5.64 25.63
C PHE A 202 -2.79 -6.32 26.99
N PHE A 203 -3.30 -7.53 27.19
CA PHE A 203 -3.09 -8.30 28.41
C PHE A 203 -1.60 -8.60 28.66
N MET A 204 -0.85 -8.96 27.62
CA MET A 204 0.60 -9.18 27.74
C MET A 204 1.35 -7.89 28.11
N LEU A 205 0.97 -6.74 27.52
CA LEU A 205 1.55 -5.45 27.88
C LEU A 205 1.28 -5.09 29.35
N ASP A 206 0.06 -5.29 29.84
CA ASP A 206 -0.31 -5.01 31.23
C ASP A 206 0.51 -5.85 32.23
N ILE A 207 0.76 -7.12 31.92
CA ILE A 207 1.63 -7.98 32.76
C ILE A 207 3.05 -7.42 32.78
N GLN A 208 3.58 -6.99 31.64
CA GLN A 208 4.93 -6.43 31.58
C GLN A 208 5.03 -5.11 32.35
N ILE A 209 4.04 -4.23 32.21
CA ILE A 209 3.97 -2.96 32.94
C ILE A 209 3.90 -3.23 34.44
N SER A 210 3.02 -4.13 34.87
CA SER A 210 2.88 -4.52 36.29
C SER A 210 4.20 -5.04 36.88
N LYS A 211 4.93 -5.86 36.12
CA LYS A 211 6.27 -6.35 36.50
C LYS A 211 7.32 -5.23 36.56
N ARG A 212 7.24 -4.21 35.69
CA ARG A 212 8.15 -3.05 35.73
C ARG A 212 7.85 -2.16 36.94
N VAL A 213 6.58 -1.88 37.22
CA VAL A 213 6.14 -1.08 38.38
C VAL A 213 6.55 -1.75 39.69
N ARG A 214 6.30 -3.06 39.85
CA ARG A 214 6.70 -3.80 41.05
C ARG A 214 8.20 -3.71 41.30
N ARG A 215 9.02 -3.93 40.26
CA ARG A 215 10.49 -3.78 40.36
C ARG A 215 10.92 -2.35 40.73
N GLY A 216 10.23 -1.34 40.20
CA GLY A 216 10.45 0.06 40.57
C GLY A 216 10.16 0.33 42.05
N ASN A 217 9.01 -0.13 42.54
CA ASN A 217 8.61 -0.02 43.94
C ASN A 217 9.58 -0.75 44.88
N ASP A 218 10.01 -1.97 44.51
CA ASP A 218 10.98 -2.74 45.28
C ASP A 218 12.33 -2.00 45.38
N MET A 219 12.80 -1.39 44.29
CA MET A 219 14.01 -0.56 44.30
C MET A 219 13.85 0.69 45.18
N GLN A 220 12.69 1.35 45.12
CA GLN A 220 12.40 2.54 45.90
C GLN A 220 12.29 2.24 47.40
N GLN A 221 11.69 1.10 47.77
CA GLN A 221 11.67 0.61 49.15
C GLN A 221 13.07 0.28 49.65
N ARG A 222 13.92 -0.35 48.83
CA ARG A 222 15.31 -0.62 49.19
C ARG A 222 16.09 0.69 49.42
N ALA A 223 15.95 1.66 48.54
CA ALA A 223 16.59 2.98 48.69
C ALA A 223 16.10 3.74 49.93
N ALA A 224 14.78 3.72 50.20
CA ALA A 224 14.21 4.33 51.41
C ALA A 224 14.67 3.62 52.69
N GLY A 225 14.72 2.28 52.68
CA GLY A 225 15.24 1.47 53.79
C GLY A 225 16.71 1.78 54.09
N GLN A 226 17.54 1.90 53.05
CA GLN A 226 18.95 2.24 53.18
C GLN A 226 19.16 3.67 53.71
N SER A 227 18.31 4.62 53.30
CA SER A 227 18.31 5.99 53.82
C SER A 227 17.90 6.06 55.31
N ARG A 228 16.89 5.28 55.70
CA ARG A 228 16.45 5.17 57.12
C ARG A 228 17.50 4.49 58.00
N ALA A 229 18.16 3.45 57.51
CA ALA A 229 19.25 2.78 58.21
C ALA A 229 20.45 3.71 58.38
N ARG A 230 20.81 4.48 57.34
CA ARG A 230 21.86 5.49 57.41
C ARG A 230 21.55 6.58 58.44
N SER A 231 20.30 7.03 58.52
CA SER A 231 19.85 8.01 59.51
C SER A 231 19.97 7.47 60.94
N ARG A 232 19.52 6.23 61.20
CA ARG A 232 19.66 5.57 62.51
C ARG A 232 21.12 5.43 62.96
N CYS A 233 22.04 5.06 62.07
CA CYS A 233 23.47 5.01 62.41
C CYS A 233 24.04 6.38 62.80
N VAL A 234 23.55 7.47 62.20
CA VAL A 234 23.97 8.83 62.54
C VAL A 234 23.45 9.22 63.93
N ASP A 235 22.17 8.98 64.21
CA ASP A 235 21.58 9.23 65.54
C ASP A 235 22.26 8.42 66.65
N GLU A 236 22.57 7.15 66.38
CA GLU A 236 23.27 6.28 67.32
C GLU A 236 24.69 6.79 67.61
N LYS A 237 25.43 7.21 66.57
CA LYS A 237 26.74 7.85 66.76
C LYS A 237 26.62 9.13 67.59
N VAL A 238 25.64 10.00 67.31
CA VAL A 238 25.41 11.23 68.08
C VAL A 238 25.10 10.92 69.55
N SER A 239 24.29 9.89 69.84
CA SER A 239 23.99 9.45 71.21
C SER A 239 25.23 8.94 71.95
N ILE A 240 26.09 8.17 71.28
CA ILE A 240 27.34 7.66 71.87
C ILE A 240 28.30 8.81 72.19
N TYR A 241 28.50 9.73 71.24
CA TYR A 241 29.33 10.92 71.47
C TYR A 241 28.77 11.81 72.58
N GLY A 242 27.45 12.01 72.62
CA GLY A 242 26.79 12.75 73.70
C GLY A 242 26.98 12.11 75.07
N ARG A 243 26.79 10.77 75.18
CA ARG A 243 27.04 10.04 76.44
C ARG A 243 28.51 10.10 76.86
N ALA A 244 29.44 9.91 75.94
CA ALA A 244 30.87 10.03 76.22
C ALA A 244 31.24 11.44 76.71
N PHE A 245 30.72 12.48 76.06
CA PHE A 245 30.93 13.87 76.47
C PHE A 245 30.38 14.16 77.87
N TYR A 246 29.19 13.63 78.20
CA TYR A 246 28.56 13.76 79.51
C TYR A 246 29.37 13.05 80.61
N GLN A 247 29.87 11.84 80.33
CA GLN A 247 30.72 11.06 81.24
C GLN A 247 32.07 11.73 81.54
N VAL A 248 32.63 12.47 80.59
CA VAL A 248 33.88 13.23 80.79
C VAL A 248 33.62 14.57 81.48
N SER A 249 32.52 15.26 81.16
CA SER A 249 32.16 16.54 81.80
C SER A 249 31.74 16.39 83.26
N TYR A 250 31.02 15.33 83.64
CA TYR A 250 30.55 15.14 85.02
C TYR A 250 31.65 15.13 86.09
N PRO A 251 32.75 14.35 85.94
CA PRO A 251 33.85 14.38 86.91
C PRO A 251 34.62 15.69 86.87
N ALA A 252 34.80 16.32 85.70
CA ALA A 252 35.46 17.62 85.61
C ALA A 252 34.67 18.71 86.36
N THR A 253 33.35 18.74 86.20
CA THR A 253 32.47 19.69 86.90
C THR A 253 32.48 19.42 88.41
N GLN A 254 32.41 18.15 88.84
CA GLN A 254 32.49 17.78 90.26
C GLN A 254 33.86 18.12 90.90
N ILE A 255 34.97 17.91 90.18
CA ILE A 255 36.31 18.28 90.65
C ILE A 255 36.45 19.80 90.77
N ILE A 256 35.96 20.57 89.80
CA ILE A 256 35.96 22.04 89.87
C ILE A 256 35.14 22.53 91.07
N TYR A 257 33.94 21.96 91.30
CA TYR A 257 33.13 22.28 92.49
C TYR A 257 33.82 21.88 93.80
N PHE A 258 34.52 20.75 93.83
CA PHE A 258 35.26 20.30 95.02
C PHE A 258 36.50 21.16 95.32
N LEU A 259 37.26 21.56 94.29
CA LEU A 259 38.40 22.47 94.43
C LEU A 259 37.96 23.88 94.87
N LEU A 260 36.85 24.40 94.32
CA LEU A 260 36.26 25.66 94.78
C LEU A 260 35.85 25.61 96.25
N ARG A 261 35.34 24.47 96.74
CA ARG A 261 34.93 24.31 98.14
C ARG A 261 36.10 24.17 99.12
N LYS A 262 37.27 23.73 98.68
CA LYS A 262 38.49 23.59 99.52
C LYS A 262 39.29 24.90 99.62
N SER A 263 39.00 25.88 98.76
CA SER A 263 39.62 27.20 98.74
C SER A 263 38.89 28.25 99.61
N SER A 264 37.83 27.84 100.31
CA SER A 264 37.11 28.65 101.31
C SER A 264 37.22 28.02 102.69
#